data_AF-A0AAD4IDL4-F1
#
_entry.id   AF-A0AAD4IDL4-F1
#
_cell.length_a   1.000
_cell.length_b   1.000
_cell.length_c   1.000
_cell.angle_alpha   90.00
_cell.angle_beta   90.00
_cell.angle_gamma   90.00
#
_symmetry.space_group_name_H-M   'P 1'
#
loop_
_entity.id
_entity.type
_entity.pdbx_description
1 polymer ?
#
loop_
_entity_poly.entity_id
_entity_poly.type
_entity_poly.pdbx_seq_one_letter_code
_entity_poly.pdbx_strand_id
1 'polypeptide(L)'
;MLREEAIRMQVSPISCQLIFAFCAYIANFGDIGDINWGPAQSSLVNPKTYYLDHALLSLDRARITQLDPRSVYTSFFLYGAYAGQGNYRQAWFYLREATTLFIMLKDEDQDWFDTKTRKRLFWILVVSERAHGVRRNRPITLPVTPSAHPLDAYEELGLRYLTSIFRPLSDVFFAVWNGSTEECSKEWLLQLERDVRTALPVVLNISNEETANIRISQLWLQIKLWELFPRFGYLSTDSVYDCLTFRYPILVARDLTILSMKLPIQSLQIHGVGMTEKIFDIACALADVLPFVSYPASQVELSPPDYLTQLMLLIAKLPGGSSKFIPLLLAKVNELLPDLMRHMCEAIQMPMHMINDPMSPNTRFIYEEEVGRGLHADLRRMA
;
A
#
# COMPACT_ATOMS: atom_id res chain seq x y z
N MET A 1 8.44 -26.50 5.54
CA MET A 1 7.47 -25.75 6.38
C MET A 1 6.01 -25.95 5.97
N LEU A 2 5.40 -25.16 5.07
CA LEU A 2 3.92 -25.21 4.86
C LEU A 2 3.35 -26.60 4.53
N ARG A 3 4.06 -27.40 3.72
CA ARG A 3 3.66 -28.78 3.43
C ARG A 3 3.65 -29.68 4.67
N GLU A 4 4.63 -29.52 5.56
CA GLU A 4 4.72 -30.29 6.80
C GLU A 4 3.63 -29.87 7.78
N GLU A 5 3.36 -28.56 7.86
CA GLU A 5 2.28 -28.02 8.70
C GLU A 5 0.90 -28.47 8.19
N ALA A 6 0.70 -28.56 6.87
CA ALA A 6 -0.51 -29.10 6.26
C ALA A 6 -0.79 -30.56 6.67
N ILE A 7 0.26 -31.40 6.75
CA ILE A 7 0.13 -32.80 7.21
C ILE A 7 -0.27 -32.85 8.68
N ARG A 8 0.16 -31.87 9.49
CA ARG A 8 -0.09 -31.82 10.94
C ARG A 8 -1.41 -31.15 11.34
N MET A 9 -2.18 -30.61 10.40
CA MET A 9 -3.39 -29.83 10.71
C MET A 9 -4.40 -30.58 11.58
N GLN A 10 -4.52 -31.89 11.43
CA GLN A 10 -5.49 -32.70 12.20
C GLN A 10 -5.10 -32.91 13.66
N VAL A 11 -3.82 -32.75 13.98
CA VAL A 11 -3.24 -33.11 15.31
C VAL A 11 -2.61 -31.92 16.03
N SER A 12 -2.41 -30.80 15.35
CA SER A 12 -1.73 -29.61 15.86
C SER A 12 -2.61 -28.37 15.62
N PRO A 13 -3.24 -27.81 16.67
CA PRO A 13 -4.08 -26.61 16.55
C PRO A 13 -3.34 -25.42 15.93
N ILE A 14 -2.09 -25.19 16.31
CA ILE A 14 -1.25 -24.12 15.74
C ILE A 14 -0.95 -24.35 14.24
N SER A 15 -0.73 -25.60 13.82
CA SER A 15 -0.54 -25.93 12.40
C SER A 15 -1.84 -25.74 11.61
N CYS A 16 -2.98 -26.15 12.20
CA CYS A 16 -4.30 -25.93 11.64
C CYS A 16 -4.58 -24.44 11.40
N GLN A 17 -4.36 -23.63 12.44
CA GLN A 17 -4.52 -22.18 12.35
C GLN A 17 -3.60 -21.55 11.31
N LEU A 18 -2.32 -21.93 11.28
CA LEU A 18 -1.35 -21.40 10.32
C LEU A 18 -1.80 -21.64 8.88
N ILE A 19 -2.26 -22.85 8.56
CA ILE A 19 -2.69 -23.18 7.20
C ILE A 19 -3.98 -22.45 6.83
N PHE A 20 -4.96 -22.38 7.74
CA PHE A 20 -6.16 -21.59 7.47
C PHE A 20 -5.86 -20.10 7.27
N ALA A 21 -4.97 -19.52 8.09
CA ALA A 21 -4.52 -18.15 7.92
C ALA A 21 -3.81 -17.94 6.58
N PHE A 22 -2.93 -18.87 6.18
CA PHE A 22 -2.26 -18.85 4.87
C PHE A 22 -3.26 -18.93 3.72
N CYS A 23 -4.25 -19.83 3.77
CA CYS A 23 -5.29 -19.92 2.75
C CYS A 23 -6.14 -18.65 2.68
N ALA A 24 -6.49 -18.04 3.83
CA ALA A 24 -7.21 -16.77 3.88
C ALA A 24 -6.40 -15.63 3.23
N TYR A 25 -5.08 -15.61 3.46
CA TYR A 25 -4.16 -14.67 2.82
C TYR A 25 -4.13 -14.85 1.30
N ILE A 26 -3.88 -16.07 0.82
CA ILE A 26 -3.80 -16.37 -0.61
C ILE A 26 -5.13 -16.10 -1.33
N ALA A 27 -6.27 -16.30 -0.65
CA ALA A 27 -7.58 -16.01 -1.19
C ALA A 27 -7.79 -14.55 -1.60
N ASN A 28 -6.96 -13.62 -1.13
CA ASN A 28 -6.99 -12.22 -1.56
C ASN A 28 -6.36 -11.95 -2.94
N PHE A 29 -5.52 -12.85 -3.45
CA PHE A 29 -4.71 -12.62 -4.65
C PHE A 29 -5.12 -13.49 -5.85
N GLY A 30 -6.10 -14.38 -5.70
CA GLY A 30 -6.59 -15.26 -6.76
C GLY A 30 -8.05 -15.01 -7.12
N ASP A 31 -8.36 -15.18 -8.40
CA ASP A 31 -9.69 -15.60 -8.84
C ASP A 31 -9.79 -17.11 -8.50
N ILE A 32 -10.15 -17.46 -7.26
CA ILE A 32 -10.39 -18.86 -6.87
C ILE A 32 -11.72 -19.38 -7.47
N GLY A 33 -12.15 -18.83 -8.61
CA GLY A 33 -13.32 -19.28 -9.36
C GLY A 33 -13.08 -20.60 -10.10
N ASP A 34 -11.84 -20.89 -10.51
CA ASP A 34 -11.55 -21.99 -11.45
C ASP A 34 -10.75 -23.16 -10.86
N ILE A 35 -10.37 -23.13 -9.58
CA ILE A 35 -9.68 -24.26 -8.95
C ILE A 35 -10.71 -25.18 -8.29
N ASN A 36 -11.09 -26.22 -9.02
CA ASN A 36 -12.04 -27.27 -8.64
C ASN A 36 -11.49 -28.10 -7.44
N TRP A 37 -11.63 -27.58 -6.22
CA TRP A 37 -11.32 -28.30 -4.99
C TRP A 37 -12.47 -29.24 -4.61
N GLY A 38 -12.46 -30.46 -5.14
CA GLY A 38 -13.25 -31.57 -4.60
C GLY A 38 -14.78 -31.47 -4.80
N PRO A 39 -15.52 -32.53 -4.42
CA PRO A 39 -16.91 -32.68 -4.83
C PRO A 39 -17.82 -31.69 -4.09
N ALA A 40 -18.35 -30.73 -4.85
CA ALA A 40 -19.62 -30.05 -4.64
C ALA A 40 -20.00 -29.75 -3.17
N GLN A 41 -19.49 -28.64 -2.62
CA GLN A 41 -20.16 -27.94 -1.52
C GLN A 41 -20.25 -26.44 -1.81
N SER A 42 -21.41 -26.06 -2.35
CA SER A 42 -22.03 -24.73 -2.37
C SER A 42 -21.26 -23.56 -2.98
N SER A 43 -21.84 -23.01 -4.05
CA SER A 43 -21.59 -21.69 -4.63
C SER A 43 -21.95 -20.50 -3.69
N LEU A 44 -22.10 -20.72 -2.38
CA LEU A 44 -22.62 -19.75 -1.41
C LEU A 44 -21.60 -19.24 -0.39
N VAL A 45 -20.44 -19.89 -0.24
CA VAL A 45 -19.46 -19.51 0.78
C VAL A 45 -18.31 -18.75 0.14
N ASN A 46 -18.12 -17.49 0.54
CA ASN A 46 -16.96 -16.70 0.12
C ASN A 46 -15.67 -17.34 0.69
N PRO A 47 -14.73 -17.82 -0.14
CA PRO A 47 -13.53 -18.50 0.35
C PRO A 47 -12.69 -17.64 1.30
N LYS A 48 -12.69 -16.31 1.10
CA LYS A 48 -11.95 -15.35 1.94
C LYS A 48 -12.48 -15.36 3.38
N THR A 49 -13.80 -15.38 3.56
CA THR A 49 -14.42 -15.37 4.89
C THR A 49 -14.33 -16.75 5.52
N TYR A 50 -14.54 -17.82 4.73
CA TYR A 50 -14.43 -19.20 5.20
C TYR A 50 -13.07 -19.48 5.86
N TYR A 51 -11.97 -19.28 5.13
CA TYR A 51 -10.64 -19.58 5.67
C TYR A 51 -10.28 -18.68 6.85
N LEU A 52 -10.72 -17.41 6.81
CA LEU A 52 -10.49 -16.47 7.91
C LEU A 52 -11.22 -16.92 9.19
N ASP A 53 -12.50 -17.24 9.10
CA ASP A 53 -13.30 -17.71 10.24
C ASP A 53 -12.73 -19.00 10.82
N HIS A 54 -12.34 -19.95 9.96
CA HIS A 54 -11.69 -21.19 10.40
C HIS A 54 -10.32 -20.95 11.07
N ALA A 55 -9.54 -19.96 10.60
CA ALA A 55 -8.30 -19.58 11.27
C ALA A 55 -8.55 -19.00 12.67
N LEU A 56 -9.62 -18.23 12.86
CA LEU A 56 -9.99 -17.67 14.15
C LEU A 56 -10.53 -18.74 15.10
N LEU A 57 -11.34 -19.67 14.61
CA LEU A 57 -11.87 -20.79 15.39
C LEU A 57 -10.76 -21.77 15.83
N SER A 58 -9.70 -21.89 15.03
CA SER A 58 -8.54 -22.74 15.33
C SER A 58 -7.51 -22.07 16.25
N LEU A 59 -7.84 -20.93 16.87
CA LEU A 59 -6.92 -20.19 17.73
C LEU A 59 -6.41 -21.04 18.89
N ASP A 60 -5.11 -21.29 18.87
CA ASP A 60 -4.40 -21.87 20.00
C ASP A 60 -4.07 -20.78 21.02
N ARG A 61 -4.63 -20.88 22.23
CA ARG A 61 -4.33 -19.95 23.33
C ARG A 61 -2.87 -20.07 23.79
N ALA A 62 -2.18 -21.17 23.50
CA ALA A 62 -0.75 -21.27 23.74
C ALA A 62 0.03 -20.21 22.95
N ARG A 63 -0.47 -19.74 21.80
CA ARG A 63 0.20 -18.75 20.94
C ARG A 63 0.57 -17.43 21.64
N ILE A 64 -0.21 -17.07 22.66
CA ILE A 64 -0.01 -15.84 23.45
C ILE A 64 0.80 -16.06 24.73
N THR A 65 1.04 -17.32 25.12
CA THR A 65 1.74 -17.68 26.37
C THR A 65 3.05 -18.43 26.14
N GLN A 66 3.23 -19.03 24.95
CA GLN A 66 4.40 -19.79 24.53
C GLN A 66 4.90 -19.22 23.21
N LEU A 67 6.18 -18.90 23.16
CA LEU A 67 6.81 -18.36 21.97
C LEU A 67 7.00 -19.47 20.94
N ASP A 68 6.29 -19.36 19.81
CA ASP A 68 6.40 -20.28 18.69
C ASP A 68 6.58 -19.51 17.38
N PRO A 69 7.60 -19.83 16.56
CA PRO A 69 7.85 -19.25 15.23
C PRO A 69 6.64 -19.17 14.30
N ARG A 70 5.79 -20.20 14.33
CA ARG A 70 4.59 -20.29 13.50
C ARG A 70 3.60 -19.19 13.85
N SER A 71 3.63 -18.68 15.08
CA SER A 71 2.81 -17.56 15.54
C SER A 71 3.07 -16.30 14.72
N VAL A 72 4.34 -16.02 14.39
CA VAL A 72 4.71 -14.84 13.57
C VAL A 72 4.08 -14.95 12.18
N TYR A 73 4.20 -16.12 11.54
CA TYR A 73 3.61 -16.35 10.22
C TYR A 73 2.07 -16.32 10.25
N THR A 74 1.46 -16.96 11.23
CA THR A 74 0.00 -16.94 11.43
C THR A 74 -0.50 -15.51 11.53
N SER A 75 0.10 -14.69 12.42
CA SER A 75 -0.26 -13.29 12.58
C SER A 75 -0.01 -12.48 11.30
N PHE A 76 1.09 -12.73 10.58
CA PHE A 76 1.37 -12.05 9.31
C PHE A 76 0.36 -12.40 8.21
N PHE A 77 -0.04 -13.67 8.09
CA PHE A 77 -1.05 -14.08 7.13
C PHE A 77 -2.43 -13.54 7.48
N LEU A 78 -2.80 -13.53 8.77
CA LEU A 78 -4.02 -12.86 9.23
C LEU A 78 -4.01 -11.36 8.91
N TYR A 79 -2.87 -10.68 9.11
CA TYR A 79 -2.70 -9.29 8.68
C TYR A 79 -3.05 -9.12 7.19
N GLY A 80 -2.42 -9.90 6.31
CA GLY A 80 -2.66 -9.78 4.87
C GLY A 80 -4.08 -10.20 4.46
N ALA A 81 -4.68 -11.17 5.17
CA ALA A 81 -6.07 -11.59 4.99
C ALA A 81 -7.04 -10.42 5.27
N TYR A 82 -6.92 -9.78 6.44
CA TYR A 82 -7.75 -8.63 6.80
C TYR A 82 -7.46 -7.40 5.92
N ALA A 83 -6.20 -7.14 5.58
CA ALA A 83 -5.83 -6.01 4.72
C ALA A 83 -6.45 -6.14 3.32
N GLY A 84 -6.38 -7.32 2.71
CA GLY A 84 -6.98 -7.55 1.39
C GLY A 84 -8.53 -7.56 1.38
N GLN A 85 -9.16 -7.69 2.54
CA GLN A 85 -10.61 -7.53 2.74
C GLN A 85 -11.01 -6.10 3.12
N GLY A 86 -10.05 -5.17 3.27
CA GLY A 86 -10.31 -3.79 3.64
C GLY A 86 -10.56 -3.56 5.14
N ASN A 87 -10.33 -4.55 6.00
CA ASN A 87 -10.45 -4.38 7.45
C ASN A 87 -9.09 -3.99 8.05
N TYR A 88 -8.69 -2.73 7.82
CA TYR A 88 -7.35 -2.25 8.19
C TYR A 88 -7.13 -2.15 9.70
N ARG A 89 -8.20 -1.95 10.49
CA ARG A 89 -8.09 -1.95 11.95
C ARG A 89 -7.62 -3.31 12.46
N GLN A 90 -8.24 -4.38 11.99
CA GLN A 90 -7.86 -5.74 12.40
C GLN A 90 -6.53 -6.16 11.76
N ALA A 91 -6.27 -5.74 10.53
CA ALA A 91 -4.98 -5.94 9.87
C ALA A 91 -3.84 -5.34 10.71
N TRP A 92 -3.99 -4.09 11.18
CA TRP A 92 -2.99 -3.43 12.03
C TRP A 92 -2.72 -4.19 13.33
N PHE A 93 -3.77 -4.69 13.99
CA PHE A 93 -3.61 -5.52 15.20
C PHE A 93 -2.73 -6.73 14.92
N TYR A 94 -3.01 -7.49 13.86
CA TYR A 94 -2.26 -8.70 13.53
C TYR A 94 -0.83 -8.41 13.04
N LEU A 95 -0.63 -7.27 12.37
CA LEU A 95 0.72 -6.82 12.01
C LEU A 95 1.52 -6.43 13.25
N ARG A 96 0.89 -5.77 14.22
CA ARG A 96 1.49 -5.45 15.52
C ARG A 96 1.81 -6.72 16.33
N GLU A 97 0.92 -7.71 16.29
CA GLU A 97 1.16 -9.01 16.91
C GLU A 97 2.36 -9.71 16.26
N ALA A 98 2.42 -9.79 14.94
CA ALA A 98 3.51 -10.43 14.21
C ALA A 98 4.88 -9.78 14.51
N THR A 99 4.93 -8.44 14.51
CA THR A 99 6.15 -7.69 14.82
C THR A 99 6.59 -7.85 16.29
N THR A 100 5.64 -7.87 17.23
CA THR A 100 5.91 -8.11 18.66
C THR A 100 6.47 -9.52 18.87
N LEU A 101 5.81 -10.54 18.31
CA LEU A 101 6.25 -11.93 18.39
C LEU A 101 7.65 -12.11 17.76
N PHE A 102 7.92 -11.45 16.64
CA PHE A 102 9.25 -11.45 16.04
C PHE A 102 10.32 -10.86 16.98
N ILE A 103 10.02 -9.72 17.63
CA ILE A 103 10.94 -9.09 18.60
C ILE A 103 11.18 -10.00 19.81
N MET A 104 10.15 -10.68 20.31
CA MET A 104 10.29 -11.61 21.45
C MET A 104 11.15 -12.83 21.10
N LEU A 105 11.06 -13.32 19.86
CA LEU A 105 11.79 -14.51 19.39
C LEU A 105 13.23 -14.23 18.95
N LYS A 106 13.52 -13.04 18.43
CA LYS A 106 14.82 -12.77 17.75
C LYS A 106 16.04 -12.86 18.69
N ASP A 107 15.83 -12.61 19.98
CA ASP A 107 16.87 -12.52 21.02
C ASP A 107 16.98 -13.81 21.85
N GLU A 108 16.11 -14.81 21.62
CA GLU A 108 16.30 -16.13 22.22
C GLU A 108 17.42 -16.88 21.48
N ASP A 109 18.33 -17.54 22.23
CA ASP A 109 19.40 -18.42 21.72
C ASP A 109 18.89 -19.68 20.97
N GLN A 110 17.61 -19.69 20.59
CA GLN A 110 17.00 -20.77 19.83
C GLN A 110 17.16 -20.52 18.34
N ASP A 111 17.71 -21.50 17.62
CA ASP A 111 17.76 -21.51 16.14
C ASP A 111 16.39 -21.88 15.55
N TRP A 112 15.39 -21.02 15.78
CA TRP A 112 14.05 -21.16 15.21
C TRP A 112 14.03 -21.13 13.68
N PHE A 113 14.84 -20.23 13.12
CA PHE A 113 15.10 -20.09 11.69
C PHE A 113 16.59 -19.94 11.46
N ASP A 114 17.05 -20.48 10.33
CA ASP A 114 18.36 -20.12 9.82
C ASP A 114 18.47 -18.59 9.68
N THR A 115 19.69 -18.07 9.84
CA THR A 115 19.98 -16.64 9.83
C THR A 115 19.38 -15.91 8.63
N LYS A 116 19.32 -16.56 7.47
CA LYS A 116 18.81 -15.99 6.23
C LYS A 116 17.29 -15.87 6.25
N THR A 117 16.56 -16.91 6.66
CA THR A 117 15.10 -16.86 6.84
C THR A 117 14.69 -15.78 7.86
N ARG A 118 15.41 -15.65 8.97
CA ARG A 118 15.18 -14.61 9.99
C ARG A 118 15.39 -13.19 9.43
N LYS A 119 16.48 -12.95 8.68
CA LYS A 119 16.72 -11.65 8.01
C LYS A 119 15.62 -11.30 7.01
N ARG A 120 15.16 -12.28 6.21
CA ARG A 120 14.07 -12.09 5.23
C ARG A 120 12.77 -11.71 5.92
N LEU A 121 12.39 -12.47 6.94
CA LEU A 121 11.18 -12.20 7.70
C LEU A 121 11.21 -10.81 8.35
N PHE A 122 12.34 -10.42 8.94
CA PHE A 122 12.53 -9.06 9.47
C PHE A 122 12.22 -8.00 8.42
N TRP A 123 12.81 -8.10 7.23
CA TRP A 123 12.62 -7.11 6.17
C TRP A 123 11.21 -7.12 5.58
N ILE A 124 10.56 -8.27 5.46
CA ILE A 124 9.15 -8.38 5.06
C ILE A 124 8.24 -7.68 6.08
N LEU A 125 8.47 -7.89 7.37
CA LEU A 125 7.73 -7.24 8.45
C LEU A 125 7.97 -5.73 8.46
N VAL A 126 9.23 -5.29 8.32
CA VAL A 126 9.63 -3.87 8.25
C VAL A 126 8.93 -3.15 7.10
N VAL A 127 8.94 -3.72 5.90
CA VAL A 127 8.29 -3.14 4.72
C VAL A 127 6.77 -3.08 4.92
N SER A 128 6.18 -4.17 5.41
CA SER A 128 4.73 -4.26 5.63
C SER A 128 4.26 -3.26 6.69
N GLU A 129 4.97 -3.17 7.81
CA GLU A 129 4.69 -2.22 8.89
C GLU A 129 4.78 -0.78 8.41
N ARG A 130 5.83 -0.43 7.66
CA ARG A 130 6.02 0.94 7.17
C ARG A 130 4.98 1.31 6.12
N ALA A 131 4.69 0.43 5.16
CA ALA A 131 3.65 0.67 4.16
C ALA A 131 2.27 0.86 4.82
N HIS A 132 1.93 0.00 5.79
CA HIS A 132 0.68 0.13 6.53
C HIS A 132 0.64 1.40 7.38
N GLY A 133 1.74 1.72 8.07
CA GLY A 133 1.90 2.91 8.90
C GLY A 133 1.71 4.21 8.11
N VAL A 134 2.34 4.31 6.93
CA VAL A 134 2.23 5.48 6.05
C VAL A 134 0.79 5.64 5.58
N ARG A 135 0.17 4.59 5.02
CA ARG A 135 -1.19 4.72 4.48
C ARG A 135 -2.24 5.00 5.55
N ARG A 136 -2.11 4.40 6.75
CA ARG A 136 -3.17 4.35 7.76
C ARG A 136 -2.87 5.18 9.02
N ASN A 137 -1.83 6.01 9.00
CA ASN A 137 -1.40 6.84 10.13
C ASN A 137 -1.25 6.00 11.41
N ARG A 138 -0.44 4.94 11.32
CA ARG A 138 -0.19 4.02 12.44
C ARG A 138 1.26 4.13 12.93
N PRO A 139 1.49 3.98 14.24
CA PRO A 139 2.84 3.91 14.77
C PRO A 139 3.52 2.60 14.38
N ILE A 140 4.85 2.64 14.32
CA ILE A 140 5.71 1.49 14.05
C ILE A 140 6.33 0.94 15.34
N THR A 141 6.87 -0.27 15.27
CA THR A 141 7.54 -0.95 16.39
C THR A 141 8.89 -1.56 16.04
N LEU A 142 9.16 -1.84 14.75
CA LEU A 142 10.44 -2.40 14.33
C LEU A 142 11.45 -1.28 14.01
N PRO A 143 12.41 -1.01 14.92
CA PRO A 143 13.50 -0.10 14.61
C PRO A 143 14.39 -0.72 13.53
N VAL A 144 14.83 0.10 12.58
CA VAL A 144 15.89 -0.28 11.65
C VAL A 144 17.17 0.36 12.17
N THR A 145 17.94 -0.43 12.92
CA THR A 145 19.24 0.02 13.45
C THR A 145 20.30 0.02 12.33
N PRO A 146 21.41 0.77 12.48
CA PRO A 146 22.55 0.67 11.56
C PRO A 146 23.12 -0.75 11.45
N SER A 147 23.00 -1.55 12.52
CA SER A 147 23.36 -2.97 12.58
C SER A 147 22.38 -3.91 11.87
N ALA A 148 21.22 -3.42 11.41
CA ALA A 148 20.29 -4.22 10.63
C ALA A 148 20.98 -4.70 9.35
N HIS A 149 21.39 -5.98 9.36
CA HIS A 149 22.24 -6.56 8.34
C HIS A 149 21.61 -6.39 6.95
N PRO A 150 22.38 -5.91 5.96
CA PRO A 150 21.94 -5.90 4.58
C PRO A 150 21.52 -7.31 4.17
N LEU A 151 20.52 -7.42 3.30
CA LEU A 151 20.28 -8.65 2.56
C LEU A 151 21.53 -8.98 1.74
N ASP A 152 21.92 -10.25 1.69
CA ASP A 152 23.15 -10.67 1.01
C ASP A 152 23.07 -10.31 -0.49
N ALA A 153 24.19 -9.84 -1.06
CA ALA A 153 24.22 -9.10 -2.32
C ALA A 153 23.68 -9.83 -3.57
N TYR A 154 23.61 -11.17 -3.53
CA TYR A 154 23.26 -12.02 -4.67
C TYR A 154 21.87 -12.65 -4.59
N GLU A 155 21.14 -12.51 -3.48
CA GLU A 155 19.84 -13.16 -3.31
C GLU A 155 18.72 -12.13 -3.09
N GLU A 156 17.57 -12.37 -3.75
CA GLU A 156 16.32 -11.60 -3.57
C GLU A 156 16.44 -10.09 -3.88
N LEU A 157 16.91 -9.78 -5.08
CA LEU A 157 17.01 -8.41 -5.60
C LEU A 157 15.71 -7.62 -5.41
N GLY A 158 14.55 -8.23 -5.62
CA GLY A 158 13.24 -7.60 -5.41
C GLY A 158 13.03 -7.13 -3.96
N LEU A 159 13.22 -8.03 -2.99
CA LEU A 159 13.10 -7.65 -1.57
C LEU A 159 14.14 -6.58 -1.22
N ARG A 160 15.38 -6.69 -1.70
CA ARG A 160 16.41 -5.67 -1.47
C ARG A 160 15.98 -4.29 -1.97
N TYR A 161 15.50 -4.18 -3.20
CA TYR A 161 15.00 -2.91 -3.73
C TYR A 161 13.82 -2.38 -2.92
N LEU A 162 12.90 -3.25 -2.52
CA LEU A 162 11.77 -2.85 -1.67
C LEU A 162 12.25 -2.34 -0.30
N THR A 163 13.24 -2.99 0.32
CA THR A 163 13.81 -2.49 1.57
C THR A 163 14.52 -1.15 1.41
N SER A 164 15.15 -0.89 0.26
CA SER A 164 15.89 0.36 0.02
C SER A 164 14.98 1.60 0.02
N ILE A 165 13.75 1.48 -0.47
CA ILE A 165 12.79 2.60 -0.50
C ILE A 165 12.07 2.81 0.84
N PHE A 166 11.91 1.76 1.66
CA PHE A 166 11.25 1.85 2.96
C PHE A 166 12.21 2.11 4.12
N ARG A 167 13.50 1.76 3.99
CA ARG A 167 14.51 1.95 5.03
C ARG A 167 14.64 3.40 5.54
N PRO A 168 14.57 4.45 4.69
CA PRO A 168 14.67 5.84 5.16
C PRO A 168 13.54 6.28 6.11
N LEU A 169 12.40 5.58 6.11
CA LEU A 169 11.26 5.88 6.96
C LEU A 169 11.53 5.38 8.39
N SER A 170 12.12 6.25 9.20
CA SER A 170 12.46 6.03 10.61
C SER A 170 11.31 6.35 11.56
N ASP A 171 11.51 6.09 12.85
CA ASP A 171 10.67 6.54 13.95
C ASP A 171 10.46 8.06 13.93
N VAL A 172 11.49 8.85 13.60
CA VAL A 172 11.39 10.30 13.40
C VAL A 172 10.38 10.64 12.30
N PHE A 173 10.46 9.96 11.16
CA PHE A 173 9.48 10.15 10.09
C PHE A 173 8.05 9.84 10.58
N PHE A 174 7.84 8.72 11.30
CA PHE A 174 6.51 8.38 11.80
C PHE A 174 6.01 9.32 12.90
N ALA A 175 6.90 9.93 13.69
CA ALA A 175 6.53 10.97 14.63
C ALA A 175 5.99 12.21 13.91
N VAL A 176 6.67 12.66 12.85
CA VAL A 176 6.23 13.80 12.01
C VAL A 176 4.92 13.45 11.29
N TRP A 177 4.90 12.31 10.59
CA TRP A 177 3.77 11.83 9.80
C TRP A 177 2.48 11.75 10.63
N ASN A 178 2.56 11.11 11.79
CA ASN A 178 1.41 10.95 12.70
C ASN A 178 1.11 12.21 13.54
N GLY A 179 1.86 13.31 13.38
CA GLY A 179 1.67 14.55 14.14
C GLY A 179 1.99 14.43 15.63
N SER A 180 2.88 13.49 16.00
CA SER A 180 3.42 13.36 17.35
C SER A 180 4.54 14.36 17.64
N THR A 181 5.06 15.02 16.61
CA THR A 181 5.95 16.18 16.72
C THR A 181 5.52 17.26 15.72
N GLU A 182 5.70 18.52 16.10
CA GLU A 182 5.49 19.69 15.25
C GLU A 182 6.78 20.12 14.52
N GLU A 183 7.92 19.56 14.91
CA GLU A 183 9.22 19.90 14.34
C GLU A 183 9.51 19.05 13.09
N CYS A 184 9.68 19.73 11.95
CA CYS A 184 10.09 19.10 10.69
C CYS A 184 10.92 20.11 9.90
N SER A 185 12.25 20.00 9.91
CA SER A 185 13.10 20.91 9.11
C SER A 185 12.95 20.62 7.61
N LYS A 186 12.94 21.68 6.79
CA LYS A 186 12.87 21.58 5.33
C LYS A 186 14.01 20.75 4.75
N GLU A 187 15.23 20.93 5.24
CA GLU A 187 16.45 20.25 4.77
C GLU A 187 16.39 18.74 5.01
N TRP A 188 15.91 18.31 6.18
CA TRP A 188 15.69 16.91 6.49
C TRP A 188 14.66 16.28 5.55
N LEU A 189 13.52 16.95 5.33
CA LEU A 189 12.46 16.41 4.47
C LEU A 189 12.90 16.33 3.00
N LEU A 190 13.67 17.32 2.52
CA LEU A 190 14.31 17.29 1.20
C LEU A 190 15.27 16.11 1.06
N GLN A 191 16.10 15.85 2.09
CA GLN A 191 17.01 14.71 2.07
C GLN A 191 16.24 13.38 2.08
N LEU A 192 15.21 13.26 2.91
CA LEU A 192 14.37 12.06 2.98
C LEU A 192 13.65 11.77 1.65
N GLU A 193 13.08 12.79 1.01
CA GLU A 193 12.51 12.69 -0.34
C GLU A 193 13.56 12.18 -1.34
N ARG A 194 14.75 12.79 -1.33
CA ARG A 194 15.84 12.44 -2.24
C ARG A 194 16.30 11.01 -2.04
N ASP A 195 16.44 10.55 -0.79
CA ASP A 195 16.85 9.20 -0.46
C ASP A 195 15.86 8.18 -1.03
N VAL A 196 14.55 8.40 -0.85
CA VAL A 196 13.52 7.50 -1.41
C VAL A 196 13.48 7.55 -2.94
N ARG A 197 13.53 8.75 -3.54
CA ARG A 197 13.48 8.93 -5.00
C ARG A 197 14.69 8.33 -5.71
N THR A 198 15.87 8.36 -5.09
CA THR A 198 17.13 7.87 -5.70
C THR A 198 17.59 6.50 -5.21
N ALA A 199 16.81 5.84 -4.33
CA ALA A 199 17.14 4.53 -3.77
C ALA A 199 17.31 3.39 -4.81
N LEU A 200 16.75 3.55 -6.02
CA LEU A 200 16.67 2.50 -7.02
C LEU A 200 17.48 2.82 -8.29
N PRO A 201 18.16 1.83 -8.89
CA PRO A 201 18.80 2.02 -10.20
C PRO A 201 17.74 2.25 -11.27
N VAL A 202 18.09 2.89 -12.39
CA VAL A 202 17.13 3.23 -13.47
C VAL A 202 16.47 1.97 -14.06
N VAL A 203 17.26 0.92 -14.29
CA VAL A 203 16.78 -0.38 -14.80
C VAL A 203 16.82 -1.40 -13.66
N LEU A 204 15.70 -2.07 -13.42
CA LEU A 204 15.61 -3.16 -12.45
C LEU A 204 15.67 -4.49 -13.19
N ASN A 205 16.71 -5.29 -12.94
CA ASN A 205 16.86 -6.63 -13.54
C ASN A 205 16.10 -7.69 -12.72
N ILE A 206 14.77 -7.54 -12.67
CA ILE A 206 13.82 -8.38 -11.90
C ILE A 206 12.55 -8.58 -12.73
N SER A 207 11.60 -9.38 -12.26
CA SER A 207 10.37 -9.62 -13.02
C SER A 207 9.49 -8.36 -13.17
N ASN A 208 8.53 -8.38 -14.09
CA ASN A 208 7.56 -7.31 -14.23
C ASN A 208 6.70 -7.15 -12.97
N GLU A 209 6.37 -8.26 -12.31
CA GLU A 209 5.63 -8.32 -11.05
C GLU A 209 6.38 -7.58 -9.94
N GLU A 210 7.65 -7.89 -9.74
CA GLU A 210 8.48 -7.22 -8.73
C GLU A 210 8.71 -5.75 -9.11
N THR A 211 8.98 -5.46 -10.38
CA THR A 211 9.14 -4.09 -10.89
C THR A 211 7.89 -3.24 -10.60
N ALA A 212 6.70 -3.77 -10.88
CA ALA A 212 5.43 -3.10 -10.60
C ALA A 212 5.32 -2.76 -9.10
N ASN A 213 5.53 -3.75 -8.23
CA ASN A 213 5.44 -3.56 -6.78
C ASN A 213 6.40 -2.47 -6.29
N ILE A 214 7.67 -2.56 -6.70
CA ILE A 214 8.73 -1.69 -6.21
C ILE A 214 8.57 -0.28 -6.74
N ARG A 215 8.40 -0.10 -8.05
CA ARG A 215 8.34 1.23 -8.67
C ARG A 215 7.09 1.98 -8.29
N ILE A 216 5.94 1.32 -8.26
CA ILE A 216 4.70 1.98 -7.84
C ILE A 216 4.75 2.32 -6.36
N SER A 217 5.36 1.47 -5.52
CA SER A 217 5.61 1.82 -4.11
C SER A 217 6.55 3.00 -3.96
N GLN A 218 7.59 3.13 -4.80
CA GLN A 218 8.50 4.28 -4.79
C GLN A 218 7.79 5.58 -5.18
N LEU A 219 6.97 5.56 -6.24
CA LEU A 219 6.19 6.73 -6.67
C LEU A 219 5.13 7.12 -5.63
N TRP A 220 4.50 6.13 -5.00
CA TRP A 220 3.56 6.37 -3.91
C TRP A 220 4.22 6.98 -2.68
N LEU A 221 5.40 6.48 -2.28
CA LEU A 221 6.16 7.07 -1.18
C LEU A 221 6.62 8.51 -1.50
N GLN A 222 6.97 8.81 -2.75
CA GLN A 222 7.25 10.18 -3.18
C GLN A 222 6.05 11.11 -2.95
N ILE A 223 4.83 10.68 -3.29
CA ILE A 223 3.61 11.45 -2.96
C ILE A 223 3.41 11.58 -1.46
N LYS A 224 3.58 10.50 -0.69
CA LYS A 224 3.38 10.54 0.76
C LYS A 224 4.38 11.44 1.48
N LEU A 225 5.63 11.48 1.03
CA LEU A 225 6.60 12.45 1.51
C LEU A 225 6.23 13.87 1.04
N TRP A 226 5.77 14.00 -0.20
CA TRP A 226 5.36 15.29 -0.74
C TRP A 226 4.21 15.92 0.03
N GLU A 227 3.24 15.15 0.53
CA GLU A 227 2.13 15.61 1.37
C GLU A 227 2.60 16.37 2.65
N LEU A 228 3.85 16.15 3.10
CA LEU A 228 4.41 16.89 4.22
C LEU A 228 4.90 18.31 3.84
N PHE A 229 5.35 18.55 2.60
CA PHE A 229 5.80 19.89 2.21
C PHE A 229 4.71 20.97 2.32
N PRO A 230 3.48 20.80 1.79
CA PRO A 230 2.43 21.78 1.99
C PRO A 230 1.96 21.87 3.44
N ARG A 231 1.93 20.73 4.17
CA ARG A 231 1.59 20.71 5.60
C ARG A 231 2.46 21.63 6.45
N PHE A 232 3.75 21.75 6.10
CA PHE A 232 4.70 22.64 6.78
C PHE A 232 4.96 23.97 6.03
N GLY A 233 4.19 24.28 4.98
CA GLY A 233 4.33 25.56 4.27
C GLY A 233 5.60 25.69 3.42
N TYR A 234 6.15 24.57 2.91
CA TYR A 234 7.43 24.55 2.20
C TYR A 234 7.35 24.66 0.68
N LEU A 235 6.16 24.60 0.08
CA LEU A 235 5.99 24.80 -1.35
C LEU A 235 6.33 26.24 -1.78
N SER A 236 6.92 26.35 -2.97
CA SER A 236 7.21 27.62 -3.65
C SER A 236 7.25 27.37 -5.15
N THR A 237 6.51 28.16 -5.93
CA THR A 237 6.43 28.04 -7.40
C THR A 237 7.78 28.26 -8.08
N ASP A 238 8.66 29.05 -7.47
CA ASP A 238 10.00 29.39 -7.99
C ASP A 238 11.11 28.45 -7.49
N SER A 239 10.75 27.36 -6.80
CA SER A 239 11.72 26.41 -6.29
C SER A 239 12.44 25.68 -7.42
N VAL A 240 13.76 25.53 -7.25
CA VAL A 240 14.61 24.67 -8.11
C VAL A 240 14.37 23.17 -7.87
N TYR A 241 13.78 22.80 -6.74
CA TYR A 241 13.42 21.43 -6.41
C TYR A 241 11.96 21.19 -6.77
N ASP A 242 11.72 20.26 -7.71
CA ASP A 242 10.37 19.90 -8.14
C ASP A 242 9.47 19.51 -6.96
N CYS A 243 10.00 18.77 -5.98
CA CYS A 243 9.28 18.32 -4.79
C CYS A 243 8.79 19.45 -3.86
N LEU A 244 9.23 20.69 -4.07
CA LEU A 244 8.71 21.86 -3.39
C LEU A 244 7.72 22.65 -4.25
N THR A 245 7.14 22.05 -5.29
CA THR A 245 6.19 22.73 -6.18
C THR A 245 4.88 21.95 -6.29
N PHE A 246 3.82 22.64 -6.75
CA PHE A 246 2.56 22.00 -7.15
C PHE A 246 2.71 21.08 -8.39
N ARG A 247 3.84 21.15 -9.10
CA ARG A 247 4.11 20.33 -10.29
C ARG A 247 4.50 18.89 -9.93
N TYR A 248 4.94 18.63 -8.70
CA TYR A 248 5.47 17.32 -8.31
C TYR A 248 4.47 16.17 -8.49
N PRO A 249 3.20 16.25 -8.03
CA PRO A 249 2.25 15.16 -8.27
C PRO A 249 1.96 14.91 -9.76
N ILE A 250 2.08 15.94 -10.60
CA ILE A 250 1.93 15.83 -12.06
C ILE A 250 3.08 15.02 -12.67
N LEU A 251 4.33 15.29 -12.24
CA LEU A 251 5.50 14.52 -12.67
C LEU A 251 5.41 13.06 -12.24
N VAL A 252 5.02 12.80 -10.99
CA VAL A 252 4.84 11.44 -10.48
C VAL A 252 3.72 10.71 -11.23
N ALA A 253 2.60 11.37 -11.51
CA ALA A 253 1.49 10.78 -12.27
C ALA A 253 1.87 10.47 -13.74
N ARG A 254 2.65 11.35 -14.38
CA ARG A 254 3.24 11.08 -15.70
C ARG A 254 4.11 9.84 -15.67
N ASP A 255 5.03 9.76 -14.72
CA ASP A 255 5.98 8.65 -14.62
C ASP A 255 5.24 7.33 -14.31
N LEU A 256 4.20 7.36 -13.48
CA LEU A 256 3.30 6.24 -13.25
C LEU A 256 2.55 5.81 -14.52
N THR A 257 2.04 6.78 -15.30
CA THR A 257 1.35 6.51 -16.56
C THR A 257 2.29 5.81 -17.54
N ILE A 258 3.51 6.34 -17.73
CA ILE A 258 4.54 5.75 -18.61
C ILE A 258 4.93 4.35 -18.13
N LEU A 259 5.12 4.17 -16.82
CA LEU A 259 5.45 2.87 -16.24
C LEU A 259 4.33 1.86 -16.50
N SER A 260 3.08 2.25 -16.29
CA SER A 260 1.92 1.36 -16.45
C SER A 260 1.74 0.90 -17.90
N MET A 261 2.08 1.76 -18.89
CA MET A 261 2.06 1.39 -20.31
C MET A 261 3.14 0.36 -20.68
N LYS A 262 4.22 0.25 -19.91
CA LYS A 262 5.33 -0.68 -20.16
C LYS A 262 5.16 -2.04 -19.50
N LEU A 263 4.21 -2.17 -18.57
CA LEU A 263 4.03 -3.37 -17.77
C LEU A 263 2.73 -4.09 -18.13
N PRO A 264 2.70 -5.43 -18.15
CA PRO A 264 1.44 -6.17 -18.24
C PRO A 264 0.52 -5.81 -17.07
N ILE A 265 -0.78 -5.66 -17.34
CA ILE A 265 -1.76 -5.32 -16.30
C ILE A 265 -1.80 -6.40 -15.20
N GLN A 266 -1.59 -7.67 -15.56
CA GLN A 266 -1.54 -8.79 -14.63
C GLN A 266 -0.42 -8.62 -13.60
N SER A 267 0.74 -8.08 -14.00
CA SER A 267 1.87 -7.83 -13.10
C SER A 267 1.54 -6.80 -12.00
N LEU A 268 0.50 -5.98 -12.20
CA LEU A 268 -0.03 -5.08 -11.17
C LEU A 268 -1.16 -5.75 -10.36
N GLN A 269 -2.05 -6.49 -11.02
CA GLN A 269 -3.22 -7.13 -10.39
C GLN A 269 -2.84 -8.16 -9.32
N ILE A 270 -1.74 -8.90 -9.51
CA ILE A 270 -1.27 -9.93 -8.56
C ILE A 270 -0.94 -9.39 -7.16
N HIS A 271 -0.73 -8.08 -7.01
CA HIS A 271 -0.45 -7.44 -5.71
C HIS A 271 -1.73 -7.08 -4.95
N GLY A 272 -2.90 -7.37 -5.51
CA GLY A 272 -4.20 -7.18 -4.87
C GLY A 272 -4.58 -5.71 -4.71
N VAL A 273 -5.52 -5.46 -3.80
CA VAL A 273 -6.09 -4.13 -3.53
C VAL A 273 -5.04 -3.12 -3.08
N GLY A 274 -3.96 -3.56 -2.43
CA GLY A 274 -2.87 -2.70 -1.96
C GLY A 274 -2.09 -2.02 -3.08
N MET A 275 -2.19 -2.51 -4.32
CA MET A 275 -1.66 -1.83 -5.51
C MET A 275 -2.60 -0.71 -5.97
N THR A 276 -3.90 -1.03 -6.06
CA THR A 276 -4.96 -0.07 -6.41
C THR A 276 -4.95 1.13 -5.48
N GLU A 277 -4.82 0.87 -4.17
CA GLU A 277 -4.69 1.86 -3.11
C GLU A 277 -3.56 2.88 -3.34
N LYS A 278 -2.37 2.40 -3.71
CA LYS A 278 -1.21 3.27 -3.95
C LYS A 278 -1.42 4.18 -5.15
N ILE A 279 -1.96 3.62 -6.24
CA ILE A 279 -2.26 4.38 -7.46
C ILE A 279 -3.40 5.38 -7.21
N PHE A 280 -4.40 5.00 -6.41
CA PHE A 280 -5.47 5.88 -5.98
C PHE A 280 -4.95 7.08 -5.19
N ASP A 281 -4.04 6.90 -4.24
CA ASP A 281 -3.45 8.03 -3.50
C ASP A 281 -2.73 9.02 -4.43
N ILE A 282 -1.98 8.50 -5.41
CA ILE A 282 -1.29 9.33 -6.41
C ILE A 282 -2.31 10.10 -7.26
N ALA A 283 -3.41 9.45 -7.67
CA ALA A 283 -4.48 10.10 -8.42
C ALA A 283 -5.22 11.16 -7.59
N CYS A 284 -5.44 10.92 -6.30
CA CYS A 284 -6.00 11.92 -5.38
C CYS A 284 -5.08 13.14 -5.24
N ALA A 285 -3.78 12.94 -5.02
CA ALA A 285 -2.82 14.02 -4.95
C ALA A 285 -2.73 14.82 -6.25
N LEU A 286 -2.84 14.15 -7.41
CA LEU A 286 -2.94 14.83 -8.70
C LEU A 286 -4.22 15.69 -8.77
N ALA A 287 -5.38 15.13 -8.44
CA ALA A 287 -6.64 15.87 -8.43
C ALA A 287 -6.59 17.09 -7.48
N ASP A 288 -5.89 16.97 -6.36
CA ASP A 288 -5.72 18.06 -5.39
C ASP A 288 -4.90 19.24 -5.92
N VAL A 289 -3.93 19.01 -6.82
CA VAL A 289 -3.07 20.08 -7.36
C VAL A 289 -3.61 20.72 -8.63
N LEU A 290 -4.46 20.04 -9.39
CA LEU A 290 -4.99 20.54 -10.67
C LEU A 290 -5.64 21.95 -10.58
N PRO A 291 -6.38 22.33 -9.51
CA PRO A 291 -6.93 23.67 -9.39
C PRO A 291 -5.87 24.79 -9.28
N PHE A 292 -4.64 24.47 -8.88
CA PHE A 292 -3.58 25.43 -8.58
C PHE A 292 -2.55 25.58 -9.71
N VAL A 293 -2.68 24.79 -10.78
CA VAL A 293 -1.72 24.79 -11.88
C VAL A 293 -2.36 25.27 -13.18
N SER A 294 -1.68 26.19 -13.86
CA SER A 294 -1.98 26.46 -15.27
C SER A 294 -1.27 25.43 -16.15
N TYR A 295 -1.97 24.96 -17.19
CA TYR A 295 -1.41 24.08 -18.20
C TYR A 295 -1.81 24.62 -19.59
N PRO A 296 -0.84 24.95 -20.46
CA PRO A 296 -1.15 25.34 -21.82
C PRO A 296 -1.70 24.14 -22.59
N ALA A 297 -2.63 24.39 -23.52
CA ALA A 297 -3.13 23.35 -24.41
C ALA A 297 -1.97 22.86 -25.30
N SER A 298 -1.55 21.61 -25.13
CA SER A 298 -0.59 20.93 -26.01
C SER A 298 -1.33 19.94 -26.90
N GLN A 299 -0.97 19.88 -28.19
CA GLN A 299 -1.50 18.87 -29.12
C GLN A 299 -0.65 17.59 -29.16
N VAL A 300 0.56 17.61 -28.56
CA VAL A 300 1.56 16.54 -28.71
C VAL A 300 1.78 15.78 -27.40
N GLU A 301 1.64 16.46 -26.27
CA GLU A 301 1.86 15.87 -24.94
C GLU A 301 0.56 15.83 -24.14
N LEU A 302 0.41 14.78 -23.33
CA LEU A 302 -0.70 14.66 -22.39
C LEU A 302 -0.70 15.83 -21.41
N SER A 303 -1.87 16.46 -21.24
CA SER A 303 -2.08 17.49 -20.23
C SER A 303 -2.24 16.87 -18.83
N PRO A 304 -2.09 17.65 -17.75
CA PRO A 304 -2.27 17.12 -16.40
C PRO A 304 -3.63 16.41 -16.14
N PRO A 305 -4.78 16.92 -16.63
CA PRO A 305 -6.05 16.18 -16.59
C PRO A 305 -6.04 14.83 -17.33
N ASP A 306 -5.27 14.72 -18.41
CA ASP A 306 -5.17 13.48 -19.16
C ASP A 306 -4.48 12.40 -18.34
N TYR A 307 -3.42 12.74 -17.58
CA TYR A 307 -2.81 11.79 -16.64
C TYR A 307 -3.82 11.30 -15.60
N LEU A 308 -4.65 12.18 -15.04
CA LEU A 308 -5.69 11.76 -14.09
C LEU A 308 -6.67 10.78 -14.73
N THR A 309 -7.06 11.04 -15.98
CA THR A 309 -7.91 10.13 -16.77
C THR A 309 -7.24 8.77 -17.01
N GLN A 310 -5.95 8.76 -17.36
CA GLN A 310 -5.19 7.52 -17.53
C GLN A 310 -5.08 6.72 -16.22
N LEU A 311 -4.87 7.40 -15.09
CA LEU A 311 -4.84 6.74 -13.78
C LEU A 311 -6.21 6.19 -13.38
N MET A 312 -7.32 6.88 -13.70
CA MET A 312 -8.67 6.34 -13.51
C MET A 312 -8.88 5.06 -14.34
N LEU A 313 -8.51 5.07 -15.62
CA LEU A 313 -8.61 3.89 -16.49
C LEU A 313 -7.75 2.72 -15.99
N LEU A 314 -6.57 3.02 -15.42
CA LEU A 314 -5.72 2.02 -14.81
C LEU A 314 -6.37 1.45 -13.54
N ILE A 315 -6.82 2.30 -12.62
CA ILE A 315 -7.48 1.91 -11.37
C ILE A 315 -8.68 1.01 -11.67
N ALA A 316 -9.53 1.34 -12.66
CA ALA A 316 -10.69 0.53 -13.04
C ALA A 316 -10.34 -0.92 -13.40
N LYS A 317 -9.11 -1.20 -13.86
CA LYS A 317 -8.65 -2.54 -14.22
C LYS A 317 -8.04 -3.32 -13.04
N LEU A 318 -7.88 -2.68 -11.88
CA LEU A 318 -7.21 -3.26 -10.71
C LEU A 318 -8.21 -3.76 -9.65
N PRO A 319 -7.79 -4.67 -8.74
CA PRO A 319 -8.67 -5.22 -7.72
C PRO A 319 -9.35 -4.15 -6.86
N GLY A 320 -10.67 -4.20 -6.78
CA GLY A 320 -11.50 -3.21 -6.07
C GLY A 320 -11.60 -1.83 -6.74
N GLY A 321 -10.97 -1.64 -7.90
CA GLY A 321 -10.90 -0.38 -8.62
C GLY A 321 -12.25 0.18 -9.02
N SER A 322 -12.97 -0.53 -9.90
CA SER A 322 -14.28 -0.09 -10.41
C SER A 322 -15.36 0.00 -9.34
N SER A 323 -15.32 -0.87 -8.32
CA SER A 323 -16.37 -0.94 -7.30
C SER A 323 -16.17 0.01 -6.12
N LYS A 324 -14.91 0.29 -5.72
CA LYS A 324 -14.58 1.15 -4.57
C LYS A 324 -13.90 2.44 -4.98
N PHE A 325 -12.76 2.37 -5.67
CA PHE A 325 -11.86 3.52 -5.81
C PHE A 325 -12.28 4.51 -6.91
N ILE A 326 -12.85 4.04 -8.02
CA ILE A 326 -13.34 4.93 -9.09
C ILE A 326 -14.49 5.83 -8.59
N PRO A 327 -15.53 5.31 -7.92
CA PRO A 327 -16.55 6.16 -7.32
C PRO A 327 -15.99 7.23 -6.37
N LEU A 328 -15.02 6.87 -5.53
CA LEU A 328 -14.36 7.81 -4.60
C LEU A 328 -13.52 8.88 -5.33
N LEU A 329 -12.86 8.52 -6.43
CA LEU A 329 -12.06 9.47 -7.19
C LEU A 329 -12.96 10.43 -7.99
N LEU A 330 -14.04 9.93 -8.60
CA LEU A 330 -15.05 10.76 -9.26
C LEU A 330 -15.72 11.74 -8.29
N ALA A 331 -16.03 11.29 -7.08
CA ALA A 331 -16.51 12.14 -6.00
C ALA A 331 -15.60 13.36 -5.77
N LYS A 332 -14.29 13.10 -5.65
CA LYS A 332 -13.26 14.12 -5.42
C LYS A 332 -13.11 15.05 -6.63
N VAL A 333 -13.11 14.50 -7.85
CA VAL A 333 -13.06 15.33 -9.07
C VAL A 333 -14.31 16.20 -9.19
N ASN A 334 -15.49 15.70 -8.81
CA ASN A 334 -16.72 16.49 -8.84
C ASN A 334 -16.67 17.66 -7.85
N GLU A 335 -16.05 17.46 -6.69
CA GLU A 335 -15.85 18.51 -5.67
C GLU A 335 -14.85 19.57 -6.13
N LEU A 336 -13.72 19.17 -6.72
CA LEU A 336 -12.58 20.05 -6.98
C LEU A 336 -12.52 20.60 -8.41
N LEU A 337 -13.03 19.85 -9.38
CA LEU A 337 -12.83 20.02 -10.82
C LEU A 337 -14.10 19.68 -11.62
N PRO A 338 -15.25 20.30 -11.33
CA PRO A 338 -16.55 19.93 -11.93
C PRO A 338 -16.55 19.98 -13.46
N ASP A 339 -15.77 20.88 -14.08
CA ASP A 339 -15.69 21.01 -15.54
C ASP A 339 -15.05 19.79 -16.23
N LEU A 340 -14.21 19.04 -15.52
CA LEU A 340 -13.54 17.84 -16.04
C LEU A 340 -14.42 16.59 -15.91
N MET A 341 -15.45 16.62 -15.07
CA MET A 341 -16.27 15.45 -14.73
C MET A 341 -16.89 14.79 -15.95
N ARG A 342 -17.51 15.57 -16.84
CA ARG A 342 -18.19 15.02 -18.03
C ARG A 342 -17.22 14.23 -18.90
N HIS A 343 -16.06 14.82 -19.20
CA HIS A 343 -15.03 14.19 -20.02
C HIS A 343 -14.47 12.92 -19.37
N MET A 344 -14.24 12.94 -18.06
CA MET A 344 -13.71 11.78 -17.34
C MET A 344 -14.72 10.64 -17.26
N CYS A 345 -16.00 10.93 -17.01
CA CYS A 345 -17.06 9.92 -17.00
C CYS A 345 -17.27 9.28 -18.38
N GLU A 346 -17.22 10.09 -19.45
CA GLU A 346 -17.23 9.59 -20.83
C GLU A 346 -16.04 8.66 -21.10
N ALA A 347 -14.82 9.04 -20.67
CA ALA A 347 -13.61 8.24 -20.87
C ALA A 347 -13.65 6.88 -20.16
N ILE A 348 -14.14 6.82 -18.92
CA ILE A 348 -14.26 5.57 -18.14
C ILE A 348 -15.55 4.79 -18.42
N GLN A 349 -16.41 5.28 -19.32
CA GLN A 349 -17.70 4.68 -19.67
C GLN A 349 -18.64 4.48 -18.46
N MET A 350 -18.62 5.41 -17.49
CA MET A 350 -19.52 5.38 -16.34
C MET A 350 -20.67 6.40 -16.51
N PRO A 351 -21.93 6.01 -16.26
CA PRO A 351 -23.04 6.96 -16.33
C PRO A 351 -22.95 8.01 -15.21
N MET A 352 -23.06 9.30 -15.56
CA MET A 352 -23.03 10.42 -14.60
C MET A 352 -24.06 10.26 -13.46
N HIS A 353 -25.20 9.63 -13.71
CA HIS A 353 -26.26 9.43 -12.72
C HIS A 353 -25.96 8.31 -11.70
N MET A 354 -24.95 7.47 -11.94
CA MET A 354 -24.50 6.44 -10.99
C MET A 354 -23.49 6.97 -9.97
N ILE A 355 -23.09 8.24 -10.08
CA ILE A 355 -22.41 8.97 -9.01
C ILE A 355 -23.46 9.27 -7.94
N ASN A 356 -23.93 8.23 -7.24
CA ASN A 356 -24.68 8.39 -6.00
C ASN A 356 -23.88 9.34 -5.13
N ASP A 357 -24.54 10.37 -4.56
CA ASP A 357 -23.89 11.38 -3.72
C ASP A 357 -22.92 10.69 -2.75
N PRO A 358 -21.60 10.72 -3.02
CA PRO A 358 -20.62 10.00 -2.22
C PRO A 358 -20.49 10.65 -0.84
N MET A 359 -21.05 11.85 -0.68
CA MET A 359 -21.25 12.57 0.58
C MET A 359 -22.59 12.28 1.25
N SER A 360 -23.37 11.32 0.73
CA SER A 360 -24.50 10.76 1.47
C SER A 360 -24.00 10.29 2.86
N PRO A 361 -24.82 10.40 3.92
CA PRO A 361 -24.40 10.03 5.27
C PRO A 361 -23.79 8.62 5.37
N ASN A 362 -24.20 7.69 4.49
CA ASN A 362 -23.79 6.29 4.51
C ASN A 362 -22.43 6.03 3.85
N THR A 363 -21.97 6.88 2.92
CA THR A 363 -20.71 6.72 2.17
C THR A 363 -19.63 7.70 2.59
N ARG A 364 -20.03 8.78 3.28
CA ARG A 364 -19.14 9.84 3.76
C ARG A 364 -18.00 9.31 4.65
N PHE A 365 -18.27 8.33 5.51
CA PHE A 365 -17.23 7.73 6.36
C PHE A 365 -16.11 7.08 5.53
N ILE A 366 -16.48 6.33 4.47
CA ILE A 366 -15.52 5.66 3.59
C ILE A 366 -14.70 6.69 2.80
N TYR A 367 -15.36 7.75 2.33
CA TYR A 367 -14.67 8.86 1.65
C TYR A 367 -13.68 9.56 2.57
N GLU A 368 -14.08 9.89 3.80
CA GLU A 368 -13.21 10.52 4.79
C GLU A 368 -12.02 9.63 5.19
N GLU A 369 -12.25 8.33 5.30
CA GLU A 369 -11.21 7.34 5.62
C GLU A 369 -10.18 7.17 4.49
N GLU A 370 -10.62 7.15 3.22
CA GLU A 370 -9.75 6.81 2.08
C GLU A 370 -9.16 8.03 1.37
N VAL A 371 -9.85 9.17 1.32
CA VAL A 371 -9.38 10.36 0.58
C VAL A 371 -8.56 11.30 1.48
N GLY A 372 -8.89 11.36 2.78
CA GLY A 372 -8.30 12.31 3.72
C GLY A 372 -8.67 13.77 3.40
N ARG A 373 -8.81 14.62 4.43
CA ARG A 373 -9.20 16.04 4.25
C ARG A 373 -8.05 17.05 4.38
N GLY A 374 -6.85 16.60 4.75
CA GLY A 374 -5.74 17.51 5.11
C GLY A 374 -5.08 18.19 3.91
N LEU A 375 -4.72 17.42 2.88
CA LEU A 375 -3.84 17.87 1.80
C LEU A 375 -4.40 19.08 1.03
N HIS A 376 -5.64 19.00 0.55
CA HIS A 376 -6.25 20.10 -0.19
C HIS A 376 -6.37 21.39 0.64
N ALA A 377 -6.65 21.27 1.94
CA ALA A 377 -6.72 22.40 2.85
C ALA A 377 -5.34 23.03 3.10
N ASP A 378 -4.28 22.22 3.14
CA ASP A 378 -2.90 22.71 3.24
C ASP A 378 -2.48 23.42 1.95
N LEU A 379 -2.80 22.86 0.78
CA LEU A 379 -2.52 23.48 -0.52
C LEU A 379 -3.24 24.84 -0.67
N ARG A 380 -4.52 24.93 -0.29
CA ARG A 380 -5.27 26.20 -0.32
C ARG A 380 -4.71 27.29 0.58
N ARG A 381 -3.95 26.95 1.62
CA ARG A 381 -3.28 27.95 2.47
C ARG A 381 -2.03 28.54 1.80
N MET A 382 -1.55 27.92 0.72
CA MET A 382 -0.30 28.28 0.05
C MET A 382 -0.49 28.89 -1.34
N ALA A 383 -1.65 28.67 -1.98
CA ALA A 383 -2.05 29.29 -3.23
C ALA A 383 -2.68 30.65 -2.96
#